data_AF-A0A4Y2C7M4-F1
#
_entry.id   AF-A0A4Y2C7M4-F1
#
_cell.length_a   1.000
_cell.length_b   1.000
_cell.length_c   1.000
_cell.angle_alpha   90.00
_cell.angle_beta   90.00
_cell.angle_gamma   90.00
#
_symmetry.space_group_name_H-M   'P 1'
#
loop_
_entity.id
_entity.type
_entity.pdbx_description
1 polymer ?
#
loop_
_entity_poly.entity_id
_entity_poly.type
_entity_poly.pdbx_seq_one_letter_code
_entity_poly.pdbx_strand_id
1 'polypeptide(L)'
;MASPVQTAFWVLKFNKCHSVFTLQRRFRQRYNQEPPNANNIRRWHRMFEETGCLCKGKISGRPRVSAENVERIRRTYERSPRKSTYEGSKELQMPQKTV
;
A
#
# COMPACT_ATOMS: atom_id res chain seq x y z
N MET A 1 8.91 8.87 1.19
CA MET A 1 7.82 8.72 2.19
C MET A 1 8.40 9.03 3.56
N ALA A 2 7.67 9.70 4.45
CA ALA A 2 8.16 9.99 5.80
C ALA A 2 8.22 8.69 6.63
N SER A 3 9.23 8.57 7.49
CA SER A 3 9.39 7.43 8.39
C SER A 3 8.21 7.35 9.40
N PRO A 4 7.79 6.15 9.84
CA PRO A 4 6.76 5.99 10.87
C PRO A 4 7.01 6.85 12.12
N VAL A 5 8.28 6.94 12.55
CA VAL A 5 8.71 7.77 13.69
C VAL A 5 8.46 9.25 13.43
N GLN A 6 8.72 9.71 12.21
CA GLN A 6 8.49 11.10 11.83
C GLN A 6 6.98 11.41 11.82
N THR A 7 6.16 10.53 11.25
CA THR A 7 4.70 10.69 11.23
C THR A 7 4.08 10.70 12.63
N ALA A 8 4.60 9.90 13.56
CA ALA A 8 4.18 9.92 14.96
C ALA A 8 4.59 11.22 15.66
N PHE A 9 5.81 11.71 15.43
CA PHE A 9 6.25 13.01 15.92
C PHE A 9 5.34 14.15 15.44
N TRP A 10 4.90 14.10 14.19
CA TRP A 10 3.97 15.07 13.60
C TRP A 10 2.65 15.12 14.35
N VAL A 11 1.95 13.99 14.48
CA VAL A 11 0.65 13.94 15.16
C VAL A 11 0.75 14.42 16.61
N LEU A 12 1.77 13.96 17.35
CA LEU A 12 1.98 14.35 18.74
C LEU A 12 2.25 15.85 18.93
N LYS A 13 2.98 16.47 18.01
CA LYS A 13 3.33 17.90 18.10
C LYS A 13 2.28 18.80 17.47
N PHE A 14 1.48 18.31 16.54
CA PHE A 14 0.41 19.09 15.90
C PHE A 14 -0.66 19.49 16.92
N ASN A 15 -1.06 18.55 17.78
CA ASN A 15 -2.04 18.81 18.83
C ASN A 15 -1.57 19.87 19.86
N LYS A 16 -0.27 20.19 19.90
CA LYS A 16 0.26 21.22 20.82
C LYS A 16 0.39 22.60 20.18
N CYS A 17 0.43 22.69 18.86
CA CYS A 17 0.77 23.93 18.17
C CYS A 17 -0.29 24.41 17.19
N HIS A 18 -1.16 23.51 16.71
CA HIS A 18 -2.20 23.77 15.70
C HIS A 18 -1.74 24.58 14.47
N SER A 19 -0.43 24.70 14.25
CA SER A 19 0.19 25.50 13.21
C SER A 19 1.22 24.66 12.48
N VAL A 20 0.96 24.43 11.19
CA VAL A 20 1.83 23.64 10.32
C VAL A 20 3.25 24.25 10.25
N PHE A 21 3.36 25.57 10.13
CA PHE A 21 4.65 26.26 9.98
C PHE A 21 5.55 26.09 11.21
N THR A 22 4.99 26.25 12.41
CA THR A 22 5.72 26.05 13.68
C THR A 22 6.27 24.64 13.78
N LEU A 23 5.48 23.68 13.31
CA LEU A 23 5.78 22.27 13.36
C LEU A 23 6.84 21.87 12.31
N GLN A 24 6.77 22.44 11.10
CA GLN A 24 7.80 22.32 10.06
C GLN A 24 9.15 22.87 10.54
N ARG A 25 9.15 24.02 11.22
CA ARG A 25 10.37 24.57 11.83
C ARG A 25 10.96 23.63 12.88
N ARG A 26 10.14 23.10 13.78
CA ARG A 26 10.58 22.12 14.80
C ARG A 26 11.07 20.81 14.19
N PHE A 27 10.46 20.36 13.10
CA PHE A 27 10.91 19.18 12.37
C PHE A 27 12.30 19.38 11.79
N ARG A 28 12.55 20.52 11.14
CA ARG A 28 13.89 20.90 10.65
C ARG A 28 14.92 20.90 11.78
N GLN A 29 14.59 21.51 12.92
CA GLN A 29 15.49 21.55 14.09
C GLN A 29 15.81 20.16 14.64
N ARG A 30 14.86 19.23 14.63
CA ARG A 30 15.04 17.89 15.23
C ARG A 30 15.72 16.89 14.30
N TYR A 31 15.36 16.91 13.01
CA TYR A 31 15.78 15.88 12.05
C TYR A 31 16.78 16.39 11.02
N ASN A 32 17.03 17.71 10.98
CA ASN A 32 17.86 18.37 9.97
C ASN A 32 17.49 17.98 8.52
N GLN A 33 16.19 17.81 8.27
CA GLN A 33 15.62 17.36 7.00
C GLN A 33 14.52 18.33 6.55
N GLU A 34 14.27 18.35 5.25
CA GLU A 34 13.12 19.07 4.71
C GLU A 34 11.82 18.50 5.29
N PRO A 35 10.94 19.38 5.80
CA PRO A 35 9.70 18.93 6.40
C PRO A 35 8.72 18.47 5.30
N PRO A 36 7.81 17.54 5.63
CA PRO A 36 6.75 17.15 4.71
C PRO A 36 5.86 18.32 4.30
N ASN A 37 5.23 18.18 3.13
CA ASN A 37 4.24 19.14 2.63
C ASN A 37 3.08 19.31 3.64
N ALA A 38 2.64 20.55 3.82
CA ALA A 38 1.49 20.93 4.64
C ALA A 38 0.24 20.09 4.36
N ASN A 39 -0.05 19.78 3.09
CA ASN A 39 -1.21 18.98 2.71
C ASN A 39 -1.10 17.53 3.23
N ASN A 40 0.10 16.96 3.20
CA ASN A 40 0.33 15.62 3.74
C ASN A 40 0.20 15.61 5.27
N ILE A 41 0.67 16.66 5.94
CA ILE A 41 0.56 16.79 7.40
C ILE A 41 -0.91 16.85 7.83
N ARG A 42 -1.72 17.69 7.17
CA ARG A 42 -3.16 17.78 7.44
C ARG A 42 -3.87 16.45 7.17
N ARG A 43 -3.49 15.77 6.07
CA ARG A 43 -4.04 14.46 5.73
C ARG A 43 -3.74 13.41 6.79
N TRP A 44 -2.51 13.34 7.29
CA TRP A 44 -2.14 12.41 8.36
C TRP A 44 -2.88 12.72 9.66
N HIS A 45 -3.03 14.00 10.01
CA HIS A 45 -3.83 14.39 11.18
C HIS A 45 -5.26 13.89 11.08
N ARG A 46 -5.93 14.20 9.97
CA ARG A 46 -7.31 13.77 9.70
C ARG A 46 -7.43 12.23 9.73
N MET A 47 -6.53 11.53 9.06
CA MET A 47 -6.52 10.06 9.04
C MET A 47 -6.36 9.48 10.46
N PHE A 48 -5.52 10.09 11.29
CA PHE A 48 -5.36 9.69 12.68
C PHE A 48 -6.60 9.99 13.52
N GLU A 49 -7.25 11.15 13.35
CA GLU A 49 -8.51 11.47 14.03
C GLU A 49 -9.65 10.52 13.65
N GLU A 50 -9.76 10.16 12.37
CA GLU A 50 -10.84 9.31 11.85
C GLU A 50 -10.64 7.82 12.19
N THR A 51 -9.40 7.32 12.13
CA THR A 51 -9.12 5.87 12.20
C THR A 51 -8.23 5.44 13.37
N GLY A 52 -7.64 6.39 14.10
CA GLY A 52 -6.69 6.11 15.19
C GLY A 52 -5.34 5.53 14.75
N CYS A 53 -5.10 5.35 13.45
CA CYS A 53 -3.91 4.69 12.93
C CYS A 53 -3.37 5.45 11.71
N LEU A 54 -2.06 5.73 11.72
CA LEU A 54 -1.30 6.25 10.56
C LEU A 54 -0.76 5.14 9.66
N CYS A 55 -1.09 3.89 9.99
CA CYS A 55 -0.57 2.71 9.32
C CYS A 55 -1.12 2.66 7.89
N LYS A 56 -0.27 2.23 6.96
CA LYS A 56 -0.70 2.04 5.58
C LYS A 56 -1.81 0.98 5.58
N GLY A 57 -3.00 1.33 5.10
CA GLY A 57 -4.06 0.36 4.89
C GLY A 57 -3.61 -0.76 3.95
N LYS A 58 -4.37 -1.87 3.93
CA LYS A 58 -4.12 -2.95 2.97
C LYS A 58 -4.08 -2.35 1.57
N ILE A 59 -2.92 -2.40 0.94
CA ILE A 59 -2.81 -2.10 -0.47
C ILE A 59 -3.51 -3.26 -1.16
N SER A 60 -4.61 -2.99 -1.86
CA SER A 60 -5.15 -3.96 -2.80
C SER A 60 -4.10 -4.15 -3.89
N GLY A 61 -3.25 -5.16 -3.73
CA GLY A 61 -2.30 -5.58 -4.75
C GLY A 61 -3.03 -6.12 -5.98
N ARG A 62 -2.29 -6.72 -6.91
CA ARG A 62 -2.90 -7.43 -8.04
C ARG A 62 -3.94 -8.42 -7.50
N PRO A 63 -5.21 -8.38 -7.98
CA PRO A 63 -6.23 -9.31 -7.53
C PRO A 63 -5.74 -10.75 -7.68
N ARG A 64 -5.99 -11.58 -6.66
CA ARG A 64 -5.73 -13.01 -6.76
C ARG A 64 -6.63 -13.60 -7.85
N VAL A 65 -6.11 -14.59 -8.56
CA VAL A 65 -6.90 -15.43 -9.47
C VAL A 65 -8.06 -16.01 -8.67
N SER A 66 -9.28 -15.98 -9.22
CA SER A 66 -10.45 -16.56 -8.56
C SER A 66 -10.25 -18.05 -8.31
N ALA A 67 -10.84 -18.59 -7.23
CA ALA A 67 -10.75 -20.01 -6.90
C ALA A 67 -11.23 -20.90 -8.08
N GLU A 68 -12.26 -20.44 -8.80
CA GLU A 68 -12.74 -21.09 -10.02
C GLU A 68 -11.66 -21.20 -11.10
N ASN A 69 -10.93 -20.11 -11.37
CA ASN A 69 -9.87 -20.12 -12.37
C ASN A 69 -8.68 -20.99 -11.95
N VAL A 70 -8.37 -21.07 -10.65
CA VAL A 70 -7.36 -22.00 -10.11
C VAL A 70 -7.78 -23.45 -10.39
N GLU A 71 -9.04 -23.79 -10.16
CA GLU A 71 -9.57 -25.12 -10.42
C GLU A 71 -9.59 -25.45 -11.92
N ARG A 72 -9.90 -24.48 -12.78
CA ARG A 72 -9.82 -24.63 -14.25
C ARG A 72 -8.39 -24.92 -14.71
N ILE A 73 -7.40 -24.20 -14.18
CA ILE A 73 -5.98 -24.48 -14.45
C ILE A 73 -5.65 -25.91 -14.03
N ARG A 74 -5.98 -26.29 -12.79
CA ARG A 74 -5.72 -27.61 -12.23
C ARG A 74 -6.25 -28.74 -13.13
N ARG A 75 -7.54 -28.70 -13.49
CA ARG A 75 -8.17 -29.71 -14.36
C ARG A 75 -7.49 -29.83 -15.72
N THR A 76 -7.02 -28.71 -16.26
CA THR A 76 -6.36 -28.67 -17.58
C THR A 76 -5.04 -29.44 -17.58
N TYR A 77 -4.26 -29.33 -16.50
CA TYR A 77 -2.99 -30.03 -16.33
C TYR A 77 -3.14 -31.45 -15.78
N GLU A 78 -4.19 -31.74 -15.01
CA GLU A 78 -4.55 -33.12 -14.65
C GLU A 78 -4.90 -33.93 -15.92
N ARG A 79 -5.60 -33.32 -16.88
CA ARG A 79 -5.93 -33.95 -18.16
C ARG A 79 -4.71 -34.12 -19.08
N SER A 80 -3.77 -33.18 -19.06
CA SER A 80 -2.54 -33.27 -19.86
C SER A 80 -1.35 -32.70 -19.10
N PRO A 81 -0.64 -33.55 -18.34
CA PRO A 81 0.46 -33.10 -17.46
C PRO A 81 1.66 -32.50 -18.20
N ARG A 82 1.85 -32.86 -19.48
CA ARG A 82 2.96 -32.37 -20.31
C ARG A 82 2.63 -31.11 -21.11
N LYS A 83 1.42 -30.58 -20.98
CA LYS A 83 0.99 -29.37 -21.70
C LYS A 83 1.86 -28.18 -21.33
N SER A 84 2.19 -27.32 -22.28
CA SER A 84 2.98 -26.12 -21.98
C SER A 84 2.12 -25.03 -21.34
N THR A 85 2.74 -24.07 -20.61
CA THR A 85 2.02 -22.89 -20.08
C THR A 85 1.47 -21.99 -21.17
N TYR A 86 2.11 -21.96 -22.35
CA TYR A 86 1.61 -21.23 -23.51
C TYR A 86 0.31 -21.84 -24.05
N GLU A 87 0.26 -23.17 -24.20
CA GLU A 87 -0.97 -23.87 -24.63
C GLU A 87 -2.08 -23.77 -23.59
N GLY A 88 -1.77 -23.96 -22.31
CA GLY A 88 -2.73 -23.79 -21.22
C GLY A 88 -3.30 -22.37 -21.16
N SER A 89 -2.45 -21.36 -21.35
CA SER A 89 -2.85 -19.95 -21.47
C SER A 89 -3.84 -19.71 -22.61
N LYS A 90 -3.57 -20.27 -23.80
CA LYS A 90 -4.44 -20.14 -24.97
C LYS A 90 -5.79 -20.84 -24.77
N GLU A 91 -5.79 -22.03 -24.17
CA GLU A 91 -7.00 -22.82 -23.90
C GLU A 91 -7.88 -22.18 -22.83
N LEU A 92 -7.27 -21.66 -21.76
CA LEU A 92 -7.99 -21.06 -20.64
C LEU A 92 -8.38 -19.61 -20.88
N GLN A 93 -7.86 -18.99 -21.94
CA GLN A 93 -7.96 -17.55 -22.24
C GLN A 93 -7.44 -16.69 -21.08
N MET A 94 -6.32 -17.12 -20.49
CA MET A 94 -5.68 -16.46 -19.36
C MET A 94 -4.27 -16.01 -19.74
N PRO A 95 -3.74 -14.89 -19.21
CA PRO A 95 -2.35 -14.52 -19.48
C PRO A 95 -1.40 -15.62 -19.01
N GLN A 96 -0.37 -15.95 -19.79
CA GLN A 96 0.60 -17.02 -19.45
C GLN A 96 1.25 -16.84 -18.07
N LYS A 97 1.42 -15.61 -17.58
CA LYS A 97 1.91 -15.35 -16.21
C LYS A 97 0.94 -15.78 -15.09
N THR A 98 -0.27 -16.21 -15.45
CA THR A 98 -1.36 -16.57 -14.55
C THR A 98 -1.59 -18.09 -14.53
N VAL A 99 -1.19 -18.78 -15.61
CA VAL A 99 -1.30 -20.23 -15.81
C VAL A 99 0.02 -20.88 -15.40
#